data_AF-A0A2P6RB53-F1
#
_entry.id   AF-A0A2P6RB53-F1
#
_cell.length_a   1.000
_cell.length_b   1.000
_cell.length_c   1.000
_cell.angle_alpha   90.00
_cell.angle_beta   90.00
_cell.angle_gamma   90.00
#
_symmetry.space_group_name_H-M   'P 1'
#
loop_
_entity.id
_entity.type
_entity.pdbx_description
1 polymer ?
#
loop_
_entity_poly.entity_id
_entity_poly.type
_entity_poly.pdbx_seq_one_letter_code
_entity_poly.pdbx_strand_id
1 'polypeptide(L)' 'MESLGLAPDNSSLPLVLKACARLSAVERGKGIHSSIWNSGLDKDVRIGTALVDFYRKNGLIEI' A
#
# COMPACT_ATOMS: atom_id res chain seq x y z
N MET A 1 2.37 -0.60 24.92
CA MET A 1 2.94 -0.80 23.57
C MET A 1 2.75 0.52 22.86
N GLU A 2 3.85 1.19 22.55
CA GLU A 2 3.92 2.63 22.28
C GLU A 2 2.99 3.07 21.13
N SER A 3 2.18 4.08 21.41
CA SER A 3 1.45 4.87 20.42
C SER A 3 2.45 5.77 19.68
N LEU A 4 3.22 5.18 18.76
CA LEU A 4 4.13 5.94 17.92
C LEU A 4 3.30 6.59 16.81
N GLY A 5 3.16 7.91 16.90
CA GLY A 5 2.62 8.77 15.84
C GLY A 5 3.53 8.77 14.61
N LEU A 6 3.69 7.60 14.00
CA LEU A 6 4.33 7.45 12.71
C LEU A 6 3.31 7.89 11.67
N ALA A 7 3.41 9.14 11.23
CA ALA A 7 3.07 9.41 9.84
C ALA A 7 3.80 8.33 9.03
N PRO A 8 3.11 7.52 8.20
CA PRO A 8 3.76 6.47 7.47
C PRO A 8 4.81 7.13 6.57
N ASP A 9 6.08 7.04 6.96
CA ASP A 9 7.18 7.46 6.11
C ASP A 9 6.99 6.78 4.76
N ASN A 10 7.16 7.54 3.67
CA ASN A 10 6.92 7.08 2.30
C ASN A 10 7.64 5.75 1.99
N SER A 11 8.72 5.45 2.71
CA SER A 11 9.48 4.20 2.65
C SER A 11 8.78 2.97 3.24
N SER A 12 7.83 3.14 4.17
CA SER A 12 7.10 2.08 4.85
C SER A 12 5.88 1.59 4.06
N LEU A 13 5.22 2.47 3.30
CA LEU A 13 4.01 2.15 2.53
C LEU A 13 4.20 0.97 1.56
N PRO A 14 5.30 0.86 0.80
CA PRO A 14 5.57 -0.31 -0.03
C PRO A 14 5.66 -1.62 0.77
N LEU A 15 6.21 -1.58 1.99
CA LEU A 15 6.33 -2.76 2.85
C LEU A 15 4.96 -3.18 3.38
N VAL A 16 4.13 -2.21 3.79
CA VAL A 16 2.76 -2.48 4.25
C VAL A 16 1.93 -3.05 3.10
N LEU A 17 2.00 -2.49 1.89
CA LEU A 17 1.30 -3.02 0.72
C LEU A 17 1.72 -4.46 0.39
N LYS A 18 3.03 -4.76 0.43
CA LYS A 18 3.54 -6.14 0.27
C LYS A 18 2.99 -7.08 1.35
N ALA A 19 2.91 -6.63 2.60
CA ALA A 19 2.34 -7.42 3.69
C ALA A 19 0.84 -7.66 3.45
N CYS A 20 0.07 -6.64 3.06
CA CYS A 20 -1.34 -6.78 2.71
C CYS A 20 -1.55 -7.71 1.51
N ALA A 21 -0.64 -7.70 0.53
CA ALA A 21 -0.68 -8.60 -0.61
C ALA A 21 -0.51 -10.07 -0.18
N ARG A 22 0.44 -10.33 0.73
CA ARG A 22 0.71 -11.68 1.25
C ARG A 22 -0.38 -12.22 2.18
N LEU A 23 -1.05 -11.33 2.91
CA LEU A 23 -2.10 -11.67 3.86
C LEU A 23 -3.51 -11.64 3.23
N SER A 24 -3.61 -11.37 1.93
CA SER A 24 -4.88 -11.12 1.23
C SER A 24 -5.78 -10.11 1.95
N ALA A 25 -5.17 -9.12 2.62
CA ALA A 25 -5.87 -8.09 3.39
C ALA A 25 -6.39 -6.98 2.47
N VAL A 26 -7.30 -7.35 1.55
CA VAL A 26 -7.72 -6.52 0.42
C VAL A 26 -8.32 -5.19 0.86
N GLU A 27 -9.24 -5.21 1.81
CA GLU A 27 -9.94 -4.00 2.27
C GLU A 27 -8.97 -3.01 2.94
N ARG A 28 -8.00 -3.52 3.71
CA ARG A 28 -6.93 -2.69 4.30
C ARG A 28 -6.03 -2.10 3.22
N GLY A 29 -5.62 -2.89 2.23
CA GLY A 29 -4.79 -2.40 1.12
C GLY A 29 -5.49 -1.33 0.28
N LYS A 30 -6.79 -1.46 0.02
CA LYS A 30 -7.61 -0.42 -0.62
C LYS A 30 -7.67 0.87 0.20
N GLY A 31 -7.88 0.76 1.51
CA GLY A 31 -7.85 1.93 2.41
C GLY A 31 -6.51 2.65 2.39
N ILE A 32 -5.40 1.90 2.34
CA ILE A 32 -4.05 2.45 2.19
C ILE A 32 -3.90 3.15 0.83
N HIS A 33 -4.39 2.56 -0.26
CA HIS A 33 -4.37 3.20 -1.58
C HIS A 33 -5.13 4.54 -1.57
N SER A 34 -6.32 4.61 -0.98
CA SER A 34 -7.04 5.89 -0.84
C SER A 34 -6.23 6.93 -0.07
N SER A 35 -5.52 6.53 0.99
CA SER A 35 -4.63 7.41 1.75
C SER A 35 -3.43 7.90 0.92
N ILE A 36 -2.81 7.00 0.14
CA ILE A 36 -1.72 7.31 -0.79
C ILE A 36 -2.16 8.36 -1.82
N TRP A 37 -3.34 8.16 -2.43
CA TRP A 37 -3.91 9.07 -3.42
C TRP A 37 -4.15 10.46 -2.82
N ASN A 38 -4.79 10.51 -1.65
CA ASN A 38 -5.07 11.78 -0.97
C ASN A 38 -3.80 12.53 -0.52
N SER A 39 -2.69 11.81 -0.31
CA SER A 39 -1.40 12.38 0.08
C SER A 39 -0.52 12.76 -1.12
N GLY A 40 -0.94 12.45 -2.36
CA GLY A 40 -0.16 12.66 -3.58
C GLY A 40 1.08 11.77 -3.70
N LEU A 41 1.14 10.69 -2.91
CA LEU A 41 2.24 9.74 -2.87
C LEU A 41 2.16 8.68 -3.99
N ASP A 42 1.06 8.66 -4.74
CA ASP A 42 0.86 7.80 -5.90
C ASP A 42 1.91 8.07 -7.01
N LYS A 43 2.47 9.28 -7.03
CA LYS A 43 3.54 9.69 -7.96
C LYS A 43 4.90 9.05 -7.66
N ASP A 44 5.10 8.48 -6.48
CA ASP A 44 6.32 7.74 -6.16
C ASP A 44 6.30 6.36 -6.85
N VAL A 45 7.24 6.14 -7.76
CA VAL A 45 7.35 4.89 -8.54
C VAL A 45 7.45 3.63 -7.67
N ARG A 46 8.05 3.73 -6.48
CA ARG A 46 8.21 2.61 -5.54
C ARG A 46 6.86 2.25 -4.93
N ILE A 47 6.04 3.26 -4.61
CA ILE A 47 4.68 3.08 -4.10
C ILE A 47 3.77 2.54 -5.21
N GLY A 48 3.82 3.14 -6.41
CA GLY A 48 3.06 2.66 -7.57
C GLY A 48 3.34 1.20 -7.91
N THR A 49 4.62 0.80 -7.90
CA THR A 49 5.02 -0.60 -8.10
C THR A 49 4.45 -1.53 -7.03
N ALA A 50 4.45 -1.10 -5.77
CA ALA A 50 3.89 -1.88 -4.67
C ALA A 50 2.35 -2.00 -4.75
N LEU A 51 1.66 -0.95 -5.21
CA LEU A 51 0.22 -0.99 -5.46
C LEU A 51 -0.11 -2.00 -6.56
N VAL A 52 0.60 -1.93 -7.69
CA VAL A 52 0.43 -2.88 -8.80
C VAL A 52 0.63 -4.32 -8.33
N ASP A 53 1.72 -4.61 -7.62
CA ASP A 53 1.99 -5.94 -7.06
C ASP A 53 0.88 -6.39 -6.09
N PHE A 54 0.38 -5.49 -5.24
CA PHE A 54 -0.73 -5.76 -4.34
C PHE A 54 -2.02 -6.13 -5.09
N TYR A 55 -2.43 -5.32 -6.07
CA TYR A 55 -3.65 -5.58 -6.82
C TYR A 55 -3.55 -6.86 -7.66
N ARG A 56 -2.41 -7.09 -8.32
CA ARG A 56 -2.16 -8.31 -9.09
C ARG A 56 -2.21 -9.57 -8.22
N LYS A 57 -1.50 -9.58 -7.08
CA LYS A 57 -1.44 -10.77 -6.20
C LYS A 57 -2.78 -11.13 -5.56
N ASN A 58 -3.67 -10.16 -5.45
CA ASN A 58 -5.04 -10.38 -4.99
C ASN A 58 -6.04 -10.65 -6.14
N GLY A 59 -5.57 -10.77 -7.39
CA GLY A 59 -6.41 -11.07 -8.55
C GLY A 59 -7.38 -9.94 -8.93
N LEU A 60 -7.08 -8.71 -8.55
CA LEU A 60 -7.95 -7.55 -8.78
C LEU A 60 -7.64 -6.81 -10.08
N ILE A 61 -6.46 -7.05 -10.65
CA ILE A 61 -6.04 -6.57 -11.98
C ILE A 61 -5.25 -7.67 -12.67
N GLU A 62 -5.34 -7.69 -14.00
CA GLU A 62 -4.50 -8.49 -14.87
C GLU A 62 -3.59 -7.54 -15.66
N ILE A 63 -2.30 -7.90 -15.76
CA ILE A 63 -1.26 -7.13 -16.46
C ILE A 63 -0.47 -8.10 -17.33
#